data_AF-A0A7X0FTN6-F1
#
_entry.id   AF-A0A7X0FTN6-F1
#
_cell.length_a   1.000
_cell.length_b   1.000
_cell.length_c   1.000
_cell.angle_alpha   90.00
_cell.angle_beta   90.00
_cell.angle_gamma   90.00
#
_symmetry.space_group_name_H-M   'P 1'
#
loop_
_entity.id
_entity.type
_entity.pdbx_description
1 polymer ?
#
loop_
_entity_poly.entity_id
_entity_poly.type
_entity_poly.pdbx_seq_one_letter_code
_entity_poly.pdbx_strand_id
1 'polypeptide(L)'
;MTVDAGAQPGPGPSAAPARGAARTWHRFHYAVGVFVIAYGAAALATAAALWGDRLDEMEGYFGSGPATGILVIAKAVEALLVLAAAAGVVMRRDLLLVPPVAGWMAGFAMFAVLDVLTGRWGGLVEHLAYLAAFVVLLFLSYGLSAKAQLAGAPKGPAPDGSPRGPGGLTWTQEFALQAINRAAALTGPRARPAKRD
;
A
#
# COMPACT_ATOMS: atom_id res chain seq x y z
N MET A 1 -25.08 -44.14 47.04
CA MET A 1 -24.07 -44.26 45.98
C MET A 1 -24.80 -44.39 44.66
N THR A 2 -24.89 -43.29 43.91
CA THR A 2 -25.20 -43.29 42.48
C THR A 2 -24.42 -42.13 41.89
N VAL A 3 -23.47 -42.45 41.02
CA VAL A 3 -22.57 -41.52 40.35
C VAL A 3 -23.26 -41.14 39.04
N ASP A 4 -23.73 -39.89 38.94
CA ASP A 4 -24.16 -39.34 37.65
C ASP A 4 -22.92 -38.91 36.85
N ALA A 5 -22.56 -39.76 35.89
CA ALA A 5 -21.66 -39.43 34.81
C ALA A 5 -22.50 -38.81 33.68
N GLY A 6 -22.23 -37.55 33.31
CA GLY A 6 -22.92 -36.93 32.19
C GLY A 6 -22.68 -35.44 31.96
N ALA A 7 -21.50 -34.89 32.29
CA ALA A 7 -21.15 -33.55 31.84
C ALA A 7 -20.65 -33.60 30.38
N GLN A 8 -21.58 -33.46 29.44
CA GLN A 8 -21.27 -33.25 28.03
C GLN A 8 -20.64 -31.85 27.86
N PRO A 9 -19.40 -31.70 27.34
CA PRO A 9 -18.86 -30.38 27.07
C PRO A 9 -19.64 -29.75 25.90
N GLY A 10 -20.38 -28.68 26.20
CA GLY A 10 -21.08 -27.89 25.20
C GLY A 10 -20.12 -27.36 24.13
N PRO A 11 -20.59 -27.15 22.90
CA PRO A 11 -19.75 -26.63 21.83
C PRO A 11 -19.36 -25.20 22.19
N GLY A 12 -18.12 -25.02 22.66
CA GLY A 12 -17.52 -23.70 22.77
C GLY A 12 -17.58 -22.98 21.44
N PRO A 13 -17.66 -21.64 21.41
CA PRO A 13 -17.72 -20.88 20.17
C PRO A 13 -16.51 -21.26 19.33
N SER A 14 -16.77 -21.99 18.26
CA SER A 14 -15.82 -22.26 17.20
C SER A 14 -15.27 -20.90 16.79
N ALA A 15 -13.99 -20.66 17.08
CA ALA A 15 -13.26 -19.55 16.52
C ALA A 15 -13.36 -19.72 15.00
N ALA A 16 -14.32 -18.99 14.40
CA ALA A 16 -14.43 -18.92 12.97
C ALA A 16 -13.03 -18.55 12.45
N PRO A 17 -12.48 -19.27 11.46
CA PRO A 17 -11.24 -18.83 10.84
C PRO A 17 -11.50 -17.39 10.40
N ALA A 18 -10.60 -16.48 10.73
CA ALA A 18 -10.66 -15.09 10.33
C ALA A 18 -10.80 -15.00 8.79
N ARG A 19 -12.04 -15.10 8.28
CA ARG A 19 -12.39 -14.94 6.86
C ARG A 19 -12.44 -13.45 6.54
N GLY A 20 -11.32 -12.84 6.81
CA GLY A 20 -11.07 -11.43 6.72
C GLY A 20 -9.59 -11.23 6.95
N ALA A 21 -8.75 -11.95 6.18
CA ALA A 21 -7.51 -11.32 5.75
C ALA A 21 -7.96 -9.97 5.20
N ALA A 22 -7.72 -8.91 5.99
CA ALA A 22 -8.11 -7.56 5.67
C ALA A 22 -7.79 -7.36 4.19
N ARG A 23 -8.74 -6.85 3.41
CA ARG A 23 -8.55 -6.61 1.98
C ARG A 23 -7.38 -5.63 1.85
N THR A 24 -6.14 -6.14 1.79
CA THR A 24 -4.92 -5.33 1.96
C THR A 24 -4.75 -4.37 0.78
N TRP A 25 -5.36 -4.75 -0.35
CA TRP A 25 -5.26 -4.03 -1.60
C TRP A 25 -6.04 -2.71 -1.59
N HIS A 26 -5.32 -1.64 -1.32
CA HIS A 26 -5.81 -0.27 -1.55
C HIS A 26 -5.74 0.08 -3.04
N ARG A 27 -6.77 0.75 -3.57
CA ARG A 27 -6.82 1.17 -5.00
C ARG A 27 -5.61 2.02 -5.44
N PHE A 28 -4.93 2.68 -4.51
CA PHE A 28 -3.70 3.44 -4.78
C PHE A 28 -2.54 2.58 -5.27
N HIS A 29 -2.50 1.30 -4.90
CA HIS A 29 -1.46 0.36 -5.33
C HIS A 29 -1.51 0.05 -6.83
N TYR A 30 -2.62 0.31 -7.52
CA TYR A 30 -2.68 0.19 -8.97
C TYR A 30 -1.77 1.20 -9.66
N ALA A 31 -1.80 2.47 -9.25
CA ALA A 31 -0.98 3.49 -9.90
C ALA A 31 0.51 3.30 -9.61
N VAL A 32 0.85 2.93 -8.37
CA VAL A 32 2.22 2.56 -8.01
C VAL A 32 2.67 1.35 -8.83
N GLY A 33 1.86 0.30 -8.89
CA GLY A 33 2.18 -0.90 -9.65
C GLY A 33 2.35 -0.63 -11.14
N VAL A 34 1.43 0.12 -11.76
CA VAL A 34 1.50 0.51 -13.18
C VAL A 34 2.73 1.37 -13.45
N PHE A 35 3.03 2.35 -12.59
CA PHE A 35 4.25 3.16 -12.70
C PHE A 35 5.50 2.29 -12.67
N VAL A 36 5.63 1.40 -11.69
CA VAL A 36 6.80 0.53 -11.54
C VAL A 36 6.96 -0.41 -12.74
N ILE A 37 5.85 -0.96 -13.26
CA ILE A 37 5.87 -1.79 -14.47
C ILE A 37 6.32 -0.98 -15.69
N ALA A 38 5.74 0.20 -15.91
CA ALA A 38 6.08 1.05 -17.05
C ALA A 38 7.53 1.54 -16.99
N TYR A 39 7.97 1.98 -15.81
CA TYR A 39 9.35 2.37 -15.56
C TYR A 39 10.31 1.22 -15.83
N GLY A 40 10.05 0.04 -15.27
CA GLY A 40 10.92 -1.12 -15.44
C GLY A 40 10.96 -1.63 -16.89
N ALA A 41 9.81 -1.63 -17.59
CA ALA A 41 9.77 -1.95 -19.02
C ALA A 41 10.60 -0.95 -19.85
N ALA A 42 10.49 0.34 -19.56
CA ALA A 42 11.29 1.38 -20.21
C ALA A 42 12.79 1.24 -19.91
N ALA A 43 13.16 0.88 -18.67
CA ALA A 43 14.54 0.63 -18.28
C ALA A 43 15.12 -0.57 -19.03
N LEU A 44 14.38 -1.68 -19.14
CA LEU A 44 14.78 -2.85 -19.92
C LEU A 44 14.88 -2.55 -21.42
N ALA A 45 13.93 -1.81 -21.99
CA ALA A 45 13.96 -1.41 -23.39
C ALA A 45 15.16 -0.51 -23.69
N THR A 46 15.42 0.48 -22.83
CA THR A 46 16.59 1.36 -22.94
C THR A 46 17.89 0.57 -22.79
N ALA A 47 17.96 -0.38 -21.87
CA ALA A 47 19.13 -1.25 -21.71
C ALA A 47 19.39 -2.12 -22.95
N ALA A 48 18.33 -2.63 -23.59
CA ALA A 48 18.47 -3.38 -24.83
C ALA A 48 18.93 -2.48 -25.99
N ALA A 49 18.42 -1.26 -26.07
CA ALA A 49 18.78 -0.29 -27.12
C ALA A 49 20.21 0.26 -26.95
N LEU A 50 20.63 0.47 -25.70
CA LEU A 50 21.92 1.07 -25.32
C LEU A 50 22.83 0.05 -24.64
N TRP A 51 22.80 -1.20 -25.09
CA TRP A 51 23.51 -2.29 -24.42
C TRP A 51 25.02 -2.04 -24.31
N GLY A 52 25.63 -1.48 -25.36
CA GLY A 52 27.05 -1.10 -25.37
C GLY A 52 27.39 -0.11 -24.27
N ASP A 53 26.67 1.01 -24.21
CA ASP A 53 26.87 2.03 -23.16
C ASP A 53 26.74 1.45 -21.75
N ARG A 54 25.78 0.52 -21.54
CA ARG A 54 25.61 -0.15 -20.24
C ARG A 54 26.73 -1.12 -19.94
N LEU A 55 27.27 -1.79 -20.96
CA LEU A 55 28.40 -2.67 -20.78
C LEU A 55 29.64 -1.86 -20.39
N ASP A 56 29.95 -0.80 -21.13
CA ASP A 56 31.06 0.12 -20.85
C ASP A 56 30.96 0.70 -19.44
N GLU A 57 29.74 1.04 -19.01
CA GLU A 57 29.48 1.48 -17.65
C GLU A 57 29.88 0.43 -16.60
N MET A 58 29.52 -0.84 -16.82
CA MET A 58 29.86 -1.96 -15.94
C MET A 58 31.35 -2.28 -15.94
N GLU A 59 32.00 -2.17 -17.10
CA GLU A 59 33.46 -2.31 -17.18
C GLU A 59 34.16 -1.26 -16.32
N GLY A 60 33.62 -0.04 -16.26
CA GLY A 60 34.10 1.02 -15.37
C GLY A 60 34.05 0.67 -13.88
N TYR A 61 33.17 -0.24 -13.44
CA TYR A 61 33.08 -0.66 -12.04
C TYR A 61 33.81 -1.99 -11.75
N PHE A 62 33.76 -2.94 -12.67
CA PHE A 62 34.16 -4.33 -12.42
C PHE A 62 35.28 -4.83 -13.33
N GLY A 63 35.74 -4.02 -14.28
CA GLY A 63 36.66 -4.42 -15.36
C GLY A 63 35.96 -5.24 -16.45
N SER A 64 36.62 -5.38 -17.60
CA SER A 64 36.05 -6.00 -18.82
C SER A 64 35.69 -7.48 -18.67
N GLY A 65 36.39 -8.22 -17.80
CA GLY A 65 36.17 -9.66 -17.62
C GLY A 65 34.76 -10.04 -17.15
N PRO A 66 34.32 -9.58 -15.97
CA PRO A 66 33.01 -9.96 -15.42
C PRO A 66 31.84 -9.07 -15.86
N ALA A 67 32.09 -7.91 -16.48
CA ALA A 67 31.08 -6.88 -16.74
C ALA A 67 29.83 -7.40 -17.49
N THR A 68 30.03 -8.20 -18.55
CA THR A 68 28.91 -8.76 -19.31
C THR A 68 28.04 -9.67 -18.44
N GLY A 69 28.65 -10.56 -17.64
CA GLY A 69 27.92 -11.47 -16.77
C GLY A 69 27.15 -10.74 -15.68
N ILE A 70 27.77 -9.72 -15.08
CA ILE A 70 27.12 -8.87 -14.06
C ILE A 70 25.95 -8.10 -14.67
N LEU A 71 26.10 -7.53 -15.86
CA LEU A 71 25.03 -6.80 -16.55
C LEU A 71 23.84 -7.72 -16.83
N VAL A 72 24.09 -8.94 -17.35
CA VAL A 72 23.03 -9.92 -17.61
C VAL A 72 22.29 -10.28 -16.31
N ILE A 73 23.01 -10.54 -15.21
CA ILE A 73 22.39 -10.84 -13.91
C ILE A 73 21.56 -9.65 -13.43
N ALA A 74 22.08 -8.41 -13.52
CA ALA A 74 21.36 -7.21 -13.13
C ALA A 74 20.05 -7.07 -13.93
N LYS A 75 20.08 -7.29 -15.25
CA LYS A 75 18.87 -7.23 -16.09
C LYS A 75 17.90 -8.37 -15.84
N ALA A 76 18.39 -9.55 -15.49
CA ALA A 76 17.53 -10.64 -15.04
C ALA A 76 16.80 -10.28 -13.73
N VAL A 77 17.50 -9.65 -12.77
CA VAL A 77 16.89 -9.14 -11.54
C VAL A 77 15.85 -8.06 -11.86
N GLU A 78 16.18 -7.06 -12.68
CA GLU A 78 15.23 -6.02 -13.10
C GLU A 78 13.97 -6.62 -13.74
N ALA A 79 14.12 -7.62 -14.61
CA ALA A 79 13.00 -8.32 -15.22
C ALA A 79 12.14 -9.05 -14.16
N LEU A 80 12.76 -9.71 -13.18
CA LEU A 80 12.04 -10.34 -12.07
C LEU A 80 11.27 -9.30 -11.22
N LEU A 81 11.84 -8.11 -10.99
CA LEU A 81 11.13 -7.02 -10.31
C LEU A 81 9.89 -6.58 -11.10
N VAL A 82 10.00 -6.43 -12.42
CA VAL A 82 8.85 -6.09 -13.28
C VAL A 82 7.77 -7.18 -13.21
N LEU A 83 8.16 -8.45 -13.27
CA LEU A 83 7.24 -9.58 -13.15
C LEU A 83 6.57 -9.64 -11.78
N ALA A 84 7.32 -9.38 -10.70
CA ALA A 84 6.76 -9.29 -9.35
C ALA A 84 5.76 -8.14 -9.22
N ALA A 85 6.04 -6.98 -9.82
CA ALA A 85 5.11 -5.86 -9.84
C ALA A 85 3.83 -6.20 -10.61
N ALA A 86 3.95 -6.83 -11.78
CA ALA A 86 2.82 -7.30 -12.57
C ALA A 86 1.98 -8.33 -11.80
N ALA A 87 2.62 -9.32 -11.18
CA ALA A 87 1.96 -10.30 -10.33
C ALA A 87 1.25 -9.64 -9.14
N GLY A 88 1.88 -8.65 -8.49
CA GLY A 88 1.27 -7.87 -7.41
C GLY A 88 -0.02 -7.17 -7.84
N VAL A 89 -0.01 -6.53 -9.01
CA VAL A 89 -1.19 -5.87 -9.59
C VAL A 89 -2.28 -6.86 -9.97
N VAL A 90 -1.95 -7.95 -10.66
CA VAL A 90 -2.92 -8.96 -11.12
C VAL A 90 -3.55 -9.71 -9.94
N MET A 91 -2.72 -10.16 -9.00
CA MET A 91 -3.15 -10.91 -7.82
C MET A 91 -3.70 -10.02 -6.71
N ARG A 92 -3.58 -8.68 -6.86
CA ARG A 92 -4.02 -7.68 -5.88
C ARG A 92 -3.42 -7.95 -4.49
N ARG A 93 -2.10 -8.18 -4.44
CA ARG A 93 -1.36 -8.50 -3.21
C ARG A 93 -0.24 -7.49 -2.99
N ASP A 94 -0.41 -6.60 -2.03
CA ASP A 94 0.50 -5.46 -1.80
C ASP A 94 1.91 -5.90 -1.39
N LEU A 95 2.02 -7.04 -0.70
CA LEU A 95 3.31 -7.62 -0.34
C LEU A 95 4.20 -7.93 -1.55
N LEU A 96 3.61 -8.17 -2.74
CA LEU A 96 4.37 -8.40 -3.98
C LEU A 96 4.87 -7.09 -4.62
N LEU A 97 4.37 -5.93 -4.20
CA LEU A 97 4.87 -4.62 -4.64
C LEU A 97 6.05 -4.13 -3.81
N VAL A 98 6.29 -4.69 -2.63
CA VAL A 98 7.44 -4.32 -1.78
C VAL A 98 8.77 -4.66 -2.45
N PRO A 99 9.01 -5.90 -2.94
CA PRO A 99 10.27 -6.25 -3.60
C PRO A 99 10.61 -5.35 -4.79
N PRO A 100 9.72 -5.04 -5.75
CA PRO A 100 10.08 -4.19 -6.87
C PRO A 100 10.38 -2.75 -6.46
N VAL A 101 9.59 -2.13 -5.57
CA VAL A 101 9.88 -0.77 -5.11
C VAL A 101 11.23 -0.71 -4.38
N ALA A 102 11.46 -1.63 -3.43
CA ALA A 102 12.71 -1.70 -2.69
C ALA A 102 13.90 -2.05 -3.59
N GLY A 103 13.71 -2.95 -4.55
CA GLY A 103 14.74 -3.39 -5.49
C GLY A 103 15.22 -2.27 -6.39
N TRP A 104 14.32 -1.43 -6.91
CA TRP A 104 14.71 -0.25 -7.68
C TRP A 104 15.50 0.75 -6.83
N MET A 105 15.06 1.03 -5.60
CA MET A 105 15.80 1.90 -4.66
C MET A 105 17.18 1.33 -4.34
N ALA A 106 17.27 0.03 -4.08
CA ALA A 106 18.52 -0.64 -3.80
C ALA A 106 19.47 -0.58 -5.01
N GLY A 107 18.96 -0.72 -6.23
CA GLY A 107 19.74 -0.58 -7.46
C GLY A 107 20.40 0.79 -7.56
N PHE A 108 19.64 1.88 -7.43
CA PHE A 108 20.19 3.23 -7.45
C PHE A 108 21.20 3.47 -6.33
N ALA A 109 20.89 3.02 -5.12
CA ALA A 109 21.80 3.15 -3.98
C ALA A 109 23.11 2.39 -4.21
N MET A 110 23.05 1.20 -4.81
CA MET A 110 24.24 0.41 -5.16
C MET A 110 25.13 1.18 -6.15
N PHE A 111 24.57 1.73 -7.24
CA PHE A 111 25.35 2.52 -8.19
C PHE A 111 25.98 3.76 -7.54
N ALA A 112 25.23 4.49 -6.72
CA ALA A 112 25.78 5.64 -5.99
C ALA A 112 26.96 5.24 -5.08
N VAL A 113 26.88 4.08 -4.40
CA VAL A 113 28.01 3.56 -3.61
C VAL A 113 29.19 3.21 -4.52
N LEU A 114 28.95 2.54 -5.65
CA LEU A 114 30.00 2.21 -6.61
C LEU A 114 30.68 3.46 -7.18
N ASP A 115 29.94 4.52 -7.49
CA ASP A 115 30.50 5.79 -7.95
C ASP A 115 31.42 6.43 -6.92
N VAL A 116 31.03 6.42 -5.65
CA VAL A 116 31.87 6.94 -4.56
C VAL A 116 33.15 6.11 -4.43
N LEU A 117 33.04 4.79 -4.47
CA LEU A 117 34.20 3.88 -4.35
C LEU A 117 35.15 3.96 -5.55
N THR A 118 34.62 4.26 -6.75
CA THR A 118 35.40 4.39 -7.98
C THR A 118 35.79 5.84 -8.32
N GLY A 119 35.39 6.82 -7.49
CA GLY A 119 35.71 8.23 -7.67
C GLY A 119 34.95 8.92 -8.82
N ARG A 120 33.85 8.34 -9.30
CA ARG A 120 33.07 8.81 -10.45
C ARG A 120 31.99 9.83 -10.04
N TRP A 121 32.40 11.02 -9.63
CA TRP A 121 31.48 12.08 -9.18
C TRP A 121 30.41 12.47 -10.20
N GLY A 122 30.72 12.41 -11.50
CA GLY A 122 29.74 12.62 -12.57
C GLY A 122 28.65 11.56 -12.57
N GLY A 123 29.03 10.28 -12.46
CA GLY A 123 28.11 9.16 -12.32
C GLY A 123 27.27 9.28 -11.05
N LEU A 124 27.88 9.69 -9.93
CA LEU A 124 27.15 9.89 -8.68
C LEU A 124 26.01 10.89 -8.84
N VAL A 125 26.27 12.05 -9.44
CA VAL A 125 25.24 13.08 -9.67
C VAL A 125 24.13 12.53 -10.56
N GLU A 126 24.47 11.81 -11.60
CA GLU A 126 23.51 11.19 -12.52
C GLU A 126 22.64 10.14 -11.80
N HIS A 127 23.22 9.22 -11.05
CA HIS A 127 22.48 8.20 -10.31
C HIS A 127 21.60 8.80 -9.20
N LEU A 128 22.06 9.85 -8.52
CA LEU A 128 21.24 10.59 -7.55
C LEU A 128 20.10 11.34 -8.24
N ALA A 129 20.32 11.90 -9.42
CA ALA A 129 19.26 12.55 -10.20
C ALA A 129 18.20 11.52 -10.65
N TYR A 130 18.62 10.33 -11.10
CA TYR A 130 17.68 9.25 -11.45
C TYR A 130 16.90 8.75 -10.24
N LEU A 131 17.56 8.57 -9.09
CA LEU A 131 16.89 8.22 -7.83
C LEU A 131 15.85 9.28 -7.46
N ALA A 132 16.22 10.56 -7.51
CA ALA A 132 15.32 11.66 -7.20
C ALA A 132 14.13 11.70 -8.17
N ALA A 133 14.37 11.58 -9.48
CA ALA A 133 13.33 11.54 -10.50
C ALA A 133 12.38 10.36 -10.26
N PHE A 134 12.91 9.17 -9.98
CA PHE A 134 12.09 8.00 -9.67
C PHE A 134 11.22 8.25 -8.44
N VAL A 135 11.80 8.76 -7.35
CA VAL A 135 11.06 9.03 -6.10
C VAL A 135 9.97 10.07 -6.35
N VAL A 136 10.28 11.16 -7.05
CA VAL A 136 9.29 12.18 -7.41
C VAL A 136 8.17 11.59 -8.25
N LEU A 137 8.48 10.80 -9.29
CA LEU A 137 7.48 10.17 -10.14
C LEU A 137 6.63 9.13 -9.37
N LEU A 138 7.23 8.41 -8.44
CA LEU A 138 6.52 7.48 -7.55
C LEU A 138 5.54 8.23 -6.65
N PHE A 139 5.99 9.33 -6.02
CA PHE A 139 5.14 10.20 -5.21
C PHE A 139 4.02 10.84 -6.03
N LEU A 140 4.31 11.30 -7.25
CA LEU A 140 3.31 11.86 -8.16
C LEU A 140 2.28 10.80 -8.55
N SER A 141 2.72 9.59 -8.89
CA SER A 141 1.83 8.46 -9.21
C SER A 141 0.88 8.14 -8.05
N TYR A 142 1.38 8.22 -6.82
CA TYR A 142 0.57 8.08 -5.61
C TYR A 142 -0.38 9.26 -5.39
N GLY A 143 0.12 10.50 -5.48
CA GLY A 143 -0.63 11.74 -5.20
C GLY A 143 -1.69 12.09 -6.25
N LEU A 144 -1.42 11.86 -7.53
CA LEU A 144 -2.39 11.98 -8.63
C LEU A 144 -3.53 10.99 -8.45
N SER A 145 -3.24 9.78 -7.96
CA SER A 145 -4.26 8.79 -7.66
C SER A 145 -5.15 9.20 -6.50
N ALA A 146 -4.58 9.82 -5.45
CA ALA A 146 -5.35 10.41 -4.35
C ALA A 146 -6.31 11.49 -4.84
N LYS A 147 -5.84 12.41 -5.68
CA LYS A 147 -6.68 13.46 -6.28
C LYS A 147 -7.76 12.90 -7.20
N ALA A 148 -7.43 11.93 -8.05
CA ALA A 148 -8.40 11.29 -8.94
C ALA A 148 -9.52 10.57 -8.19
N GLN A 149 -9.20 9.94 -7.04
CA GLN A 149 -10.22 9.31 -6.19
C GLN A 149 -11.12 10.33 -5.47
N LEU A 150 -10.57 11.48 -5.06
CA LEU A 150 -11.37 12.58 -4.50
C LEU A 150 -12.27 13.24 -5.55
N ALA A 151 -11.79 13.38 -6.79
CA ALA A 151 -12.55 13.94 -7.90
C ALA A 151 -13.64 12.99 -8.43
N GLY A 152 -13.37 11.68 -8.41
CA GLY A 152 -14.31 10.63 -8.82
C GLY A 152 -15.23 10.12 -7.71
N ALA A 153 -15.08 10.61 -6.47
CA ALA A 153 -16.01 10.32 -5.40
C ALA A 153 -17.39 10.89 -5.78
N PRO A 154 -18.45 10.06 -5.79
CA PRO A 154 -19.78 10.53 -6.19
C PRO A 154 -20.21 11.69 -5.27
N LYS A 155 -20.36 12.89 -5.84
CA LYS A 155 -21.12 14.00 -5.25
C LYS A 155 -22.60 13.71 -5.42
N GLY A 156 -23.08 12.67 -4.74
CA GLY A 156 -24.47 12.25 -4.74
C GLY A 156 -24.89 11.85 -3.33
N PRO A 157 -26.17 11.97 -2.98
CA PRO A 157 -26.65 11.60 -1.65
C PRO A 157 -26.31 10.13 -1.38
N ALA A 158 -25.94 9.84 -0.13
CA ALA A 158 -25.46 8.55 0.34
C ALA A 158 -26.26 7.36 -0.23
N PRO A 159 -25.61 6.21 -0.49
CA PRO A 159 -26.29 5.04 -1.06
C PRO A 159 -27.45 4.61 -0.16
N ASP A 160 -28.65 4.56 -0.76
CA ASP A 160 -29.90 4.07 -0.19
C ASP A 160 -29.85 2.55 0.04
N GLY A 161 -28.98 2.13 0.96
CA GLY A 161 -28.82 0.73 1.37
C GLY A 161 -28.58 0.55 2.87
N SER A 162 -28.60 1.62 3.65
CA SER A 162 -28.74 1.50 5.11
C SER A 162 -30.22 1.36 5.42
N PRO A 163 -30.66 0.44 6.31
CA PRO A 163 -32.02 0.43 6.80
C PRO A 163 -32.23 1.75 7.55
N ARG A 164 -32.78 2.75 6.84
CA ARG A 164 -33.20 4.02 7.42
C ARG A 164 -34.37 3.70 8.35
N GLY A 165 -34.21 4.03 9.63
CA GLY A 165 -35.34 4.09 10.53
C GLY A 165 -36.36 5.13 10.06
N PRO A 166 -37.55 5.19 10.67
CA PRO A 166 -38.67 6.03 10.22
C PRO A 166 -38.34 7.54 10.06
N GLY A 167 -37.20 8.02 10.58
CA GLY A 167 -36.74 9.41 10.47
C GLY A 167 -35.58 9.66 9.49
N GLY A 168 -35.14 8.68 8.70
CA GLY A 168 -34.09 8.86 7.69
C GLY A 168 -32.65 8.98 8.24
N LEU A 169 -32.47 8.79 9.54
CA LEU A 169 -31.17 8.81 10.23
C LEU A 169 -30.54 7.40 10.21
N THR A 170 -29.21 7.32 10.25
CA THR A 170 -28.53 6.02 10.36
C THR A 170 -28.76 5.43 11.76
N TRP A 171 -28.79 4.10 11.90
CA TRP A 171 -29.01 3.41 13.19
C TRP A 171 -28.07 3.91 14.31
N THR A 172 -26.84 4.23 13.95
CA THR A 172 -25.84 4.83 14.85
C THR A 172 -26.20 6.25 15.30
N GLN A 173 -26.83 7.05 14.44
CA GLN A 173 -27.31 8.39 14.78
C GLN A 173 -28.56 8.34 15.67
N GLU A 174 -29.47 7.40 15.41
CA GLU A 174 -30.62 7.17 16.28
C GLU A 174 -30.19 6.71 17.68
N PHE A 175 -29.19 5.82 17.76
CA PHE A 175 -28.63 5.40 19.04
C PHE A 175 -27.95 6.55 19.79
N ALA A 176 -27.19 7.39 19.09
CA ALA A 176 -26.57 8.58 19.68
C ALA A 176 -27.63 9.57 20.20
N LEU A 177 -28.70 9.80 19.45
CA LEU A 177 -29.80 10.69 19.86
C LEU A 177 -30.59 10.13 21.04
N GLN A 178 -30.85 8.82 21.08
CA GLN A 178 -31.48 8.18 22.24
C GLN A 178 -30.58 8.25 23.48
N ALA A 179 -29.27 8.05 23.33
CA ALA A 179 -28.32 8.18 24.43
C ALA A 179 -28.28 9.62 24.98
N ILE A 180 -28.28 10.62 24.10
CA ILE A 180 -28.29 12.04 24.49
C ILE A 180 -29.61 12.41 25.16
N ASN A 181 -30.77 12.02 24.61
CA ASN A 181 -32.08 12.29 25.23
C ASN A 181 -32.22 11.61 26.60
N ARG A 182 -31.68 10.40 26.76
CA ARG A 182 -31.65 9.69 28.04
C ARG A 182 -30.74 10.38 29.05
N ALA A 183 -29.57 10.85 28.63
CA ALA A 183 -28.66 11.61 29.48
C ALA A 183 -29.26 12.96 29.90
N ALA A 184 -29.92 13.67 28.98
CA ALA A 184 -30.62 14.93 29.25
C ALA A 184 -31.79 14.74 30.23
N ALA A 185 -32.54 13.64 30.12
CA ALA A 185 -33.59 13.30 31.08
C ALA A 185 -33.06 13.02 32.50
N LEU A 186 -31.82 12.52 32.61
CA LEU A 186 -31.14 12.27 33.89
C LEU A 186 -30.47 13.51 34.49
N THR A 187 -30.19 14.53 33.67
CA THR A 187 -29.57 15.81 34.10
C THR A 187 -30.55 16.98 34.18
N GLY A 188 -31.84 16.75 33.91
CA GLY A 188 -32.88 17.76 34.07
C GLY A 188 -33.02 18.25 35.52
N PRO A 189 -33.47 19.51 35.75
CA PRO A 189 -33.51 20.11 37.08
C PRO A 189 -34.39 19.31 38.05
N ARG A 190 -33.80 18.85 39.15
CA ARG A 190 -34.51 18.17 40.23
C ARG A 190 -35.58 19.13 40.80
N ALA A 191 -36.85 18.74 40.75
CA ALA A 191 -37.94 19.53 41.31
C ALA A 191 -37.66 19.82 42.81
N ARG A 192 -37.61 21.11 43.17
CA ARG A 192 -37.41 21.54 44.55
C ARG A 192 -38.64 21.10 45.38
N PRO A 193 -38.44 20.52 46.58
CA PRO A 193 -39.57 20.12 47.41
C PRO A 193 -40.39 21.37 47.80
N ALA A 194 -41.71 21.27 47.63
CA ALA A 194 -42.65 22.29 48.06
C ALA A 194 -42.53 22.46 49.58
N LYS A 195 -42.32 23.71 50.01
CA LYS A 195 -42.34 24.09 51.43
C LYS A 195 -43.78 23.91 51.91
N ARG A 196 -43.98 23.00 52.86
CA ARG A 196 -45.24 22.87 53.60
C ARG A 196 -45.26 23.98 54.64
N ASP A 197 -46.22 24.89 54.50
CA ASP A 197 -46.61 25.83 55.56
C ASP A 197 -47.48 25.10 56.60
#